data_AF-A0A6V7QDQ5-F1
#
_entry.id   AF-A0A6V7QDQ5-F1
#
_cell.length_a   1.000
_cell.length_b   1.000
_cell.length_c   1.000
_cell.angle_alpha   90.00
_cell.angle_beta   90.00
_cell.angle_gamma   90.00
#
_symmetry.space_group_name_H-M   'P 1'
#
loop_
_entity.id
_entity.type
_entity.pdbx_description
1 polymer ?
#
loop_
_entity_poly.entity_id
_entity_poly.type
_entity_poly.pdbx_seq_one_letter_code
_entity_poly.pdbx_strand_id
1 'polypeptide(L)'
;MAKIGVVVLLLFLSLYVFPQLGSAQLQQNYYANICPNVETIVRNAVTKKIQETFVTVGATIRLFFHDCFVQGCDASVIIVSTGNNTAEKDNPINLSLAGDGFDTVIRAKAAVDAVPQCTNKVSCADILAMATRDVIALAGGPSYAVELGRLDGLSSTASSVNGMLPPPSFNLDQLTSIFAANGLSQSDMIALSAAHTVGFAHCSTFANRLYNFSPGSPVDPSFNQDYAAQLQAACPPNADPNLAVANDPVTPGSSTTSTTRTYNKEWASSPQTKSSSRTRDRRPSSTHGPEPAGISAGLCYRDHEDGAGRSQNRVSGKHSPQLRLLQLIERKKNKTKQGCFTLFKLQNCIHS
;
A
#
# COMPACT_ATOMS: atom_id res chain seq x y z
N MET A 1 -28.40 41.49 -35.40
CA MET A 1 -26.94 41.30 -35.23
C MET A 1 -26.50 41.35 -33.76
N ALA A 2 -26.59 42.48 -33.05
CA ALA A 2 -26.05 42.64 -31.68
C ALA A 2 -26.26 41.46 -30.69
N LYS A 3 -27.49 40.92 -30.57
CA LYS A 3 -27.79 39.77 -29.69
C LYS A 3 -26.95 38.51 -29.97
N ILE A 4 -26.56 38.28 -31.23
CA ILE A 4 -25.70 37.14 -31.62
C ILE A 4 -24.27 37.37 -31.14
N GLY A 5 -23.75 38.60 -31.29
CA GLY A 5 -22.41 38.97 -30.80
C GLY A 5 -22.24 38.77 -29.29
N VAL A 6 -23.27 39.09 -28.49
CA VAL A 6 -23.27 38.86 -27.04
C VAL A 6 -23.22 37.37 -26.70
N VAL A 7 -23.99 36.52 -27.40
CA VAL A 7 -23.97 35.06 -27.17
C VAL A 7 -22.61 34.45 -27.56
N VAL A 8 -22.03 34.88 -28.68
CA VAL A 8 -20.68 34.45 -29.10
C VAL A 8 -19.63 34.90 -28.08
N LEU A 9 -19.69 36.14 -27.59
CA LEU A 9 -18.74 36.65 -26.59
C LEU A 9 -18.82 35.86 -25.26
N LEU A 10 -20.03 35.51 -24.80
CA LEU A 10 -20.22 34.69 -23.59
C LEU A 10 -19.72 33.25 -23.77
N LEU A 11 -19.88 32.66 -24.96
CA LEU A 11 -19.32 31.33 -25.29
C LEU A 11 -17.79 31.34 -25.39
N PHE A 12 -17.19 32.45 -25.84
CA PHE A 12 -15.73 32.61 -25.80
C PHE A 12 -15.22 32.82 -24.36
N LEU A 13 -15.91 33.60 -23.53
CA LEU A 13 -15.52 33.77 -22.13
C LEU A 13 -15.60 32.46 -21.33
N SER A 14 -16.63 31.63 -21.53
CA SER A 14 -16.71 30.34 -20.82
C SER A 14 -15.58 29.38 -21.20
N LEU A 15 -15.09 29.41 -22.45
CA LEU A 15 -13.91 28.66 -22.88
C LEU A 15 -12.61 29.09 -22.18
N TYR A 16 -12.48 30.35 -21.75
CA TYR A 16 -11.34 30.83 -20.94
C TYR A 16 -11.49 30.53 -19.44
N VAL A 17 -12.69 30.16 -18.97
CA VAL A 17 -12.99 29.91 -17.54
C VAL A 17 -12.98 28.41 -17.19
N PHE A 18 -12.87 27.51 -18.18
CA PHE A 18 -12.46 26.13 -17.88
C PHE A 18 -11.04 26.14 -17.30
N PRO A 19 -10.82 25.75 -16.02
CA PRO A 19 -9.47 25.47 -15.56
C PRO A 19 -8.93 24.34 -16.44
N GLN A 20 -7.65 24.43 -16.84
CA GLN A 20 -7.00 23.27 -17.44
C GLN A 20 -7.16 22.10 -16.48
N LEU A 21 -7.72 20.98 -16.95
CA LEU A 21 -7.79 19.72 -16.19
C LEU A 21 -6.37 19.17 -16.04
N GLY A 22 -5.65 19.79 -15.12
CA GLY A 22 -4.26 19.54 -14.84
C GLY A 22 -4.11 18.18 -14.21
N SER A 23 -3.84 17.18 -15.05
CA SER A 23 -3.21 15.95 -14.58
C SER A 23 -1.83 16.33 -14.06
N ALA A 24 -1.77 16.66 -12.76
CA ALA A 24 -0.53 16.75 -12.01
C ALA A 24 0.13 15.37 -12.12
N GLN A 25 1.12 15.27 -13.02
CA GLN A 25 1.87 14.04 -13.18
C GLN A 25 2.90 13.99 -12.07
N LEU A 26 2.86 12.92 -11.28
CA LEU A 26 3.87 12.64 -10.28
C LEU A 26 5.26 12.62 -10.92
N GLN A 27 6.25 13.11 -10.19
CA GLN A 27 7.62 13.25 -10.66
C GLN A 27 8.63 13.06 -9.53
N GLN A 28 9.81 12.55 -9.88
CA GLN A 28 10.95 12.50 -8.97
C GLN A 28 11.39 13.93 -8.61
N ASN A 29 11.96 14.12 -7.42
CA ASN A 29 12.43 15.43 -6.94
C ASN A 29 11.34 16.52 -6.81
N TYR A 30 10.05 16.17 -6.72
CA TYR A 30 8.93 17.12 -6.64
C TYR A 30 9.14 18.25 -5.61
N TYR A 31 9.68 17.90 -4.44
CA TYR A 31 9.92 18.83 -3.32
C TYR A 31 11.28 19.53 -3.36
N ALA A 32 12.13 19.35 -4.38
CA ALA A 32 13.52 19.82 -4.36
C ALA A 32 13.70 21.34 -4.16
N ASN A 33 12.71 22.14 -4.57
CA ASN A 33 12.71 23.61 -4.38
C ASN A 33 11.90 24.08 -3.17
N ILE A 34 11.37 23.15 -2.35
CA ILE A 34 10.43 23.43 -1.25
C ILE A 34 10.96 22.82 0.06
N CYS A 35 11.16 21.50 0.07
CA CYS A 35 11.77 20.74 1.15
C CYS A 35 12.91 19.87 0.58
N PRO A 36 14.10 20.44 0.31
CA PRO A 36 15.15 19.77 -0.46
C PRO A 36 15.64 18.44 0.15
N ASN A 37 15.55 18.31 1.48
CA ASN A 37 16.03 17.16 2.23
C ASN A 37 14.93 16.14 2.60
N VAL A 38 13.70 16.27 2.06
CA VAL A 38 12.53 15.49 2.50
C VAL A 38 12.77 13.98 2.54
N GLU A 39 13.32 13.42 1.46
CA GLU A 39 13.58 11.98 1.36
C GLU A 39 14.55 11.51 2.45
N THR A 40 15.59 12.31 2.77
CA THR A 40 16.54 12.01 3.85
C THR A 40 15.90 12.10 5.24
N ILE A 41 14.98 13.05 5.45
CA ILE A 41 14.26 13.21 6.73
C ILE A 41 13.35 12.00 6.99
N VAL A 42 12.56 11.60 5.99
CA VAL A 42 11.72 10.39 6.05
C VAL A 42 12.58 9.14 6.24
N ARG A 43 13.64 8.98 5.43
CA ARG A 43 14.60 7.86 5.51
C ARG A 43 15.19 7.68 6.91
N ASN A 44 15.48 8.78 7.60
CA ASN A 44 16.00 8.77 8.97
C ASN A 44 14.93 8.41 10.02
N ALA A 45 13.71 8.93 9.90
CA ALA A 45 12.61 8.56 10.79
C ALA A 45 12.25 7.06 10.67
N VAL A 46 12.14 6.56 9.43
CA VAL A 46 11.86 5.15 9.12
C VAL A 46 12.99 4.23 9.63
N THR A 47 14.25 4.65 9.53
CA THR A 47 15.38 3.86 10.06
C THR A 47 15.29 3.68 11.57
N LYS A 48 14.98 4.75 12.32
CA LYS A 48 14.79 4.67 13.77
C LYS A 48 13.63 3.72 14.13
N LYS A 49 12.49 3.84 13.44
CA LYS A 49 11.32 3.01 13.72
C LYS A 49 11.55 1.52 13.42
N ILE A 50 12.33 1.18 12.40
CA ILE A 50 12.76 -0.21 12.13
C ILE A 50 13.74 -0.74 13.20
N GLN A 51 14.56 0.13 13.82
CA GLN A 51 15.44 -0.26 14.93
C GLN A 51 14.66 -0.57 16.21
N GLU A 52 13.46 -0.01 16.39
CA GLU A 52 12.55 -0.38 17.48
C GLU A 52 11.84 -1.72 17.21
N THR A 53 11.32 -1.91 15.98
CA THR A 53 10.67 -3.17 15.59
C THR A 53 10.69 -3.40 14.07
N PHE A 54 11.03 -4.62 13.66
CA PHE A 54 10.99 -5.04 12.25
C PHE A 54 9.55 -5.20 11.72
N VAL A 55 8.54 -5.28 12.59
CA VAL A 55 7.10 -5.31 12.20
C VAL A 55 6.76 -4.14 11.28
N THR A 56 7.38 -2.98 11.53
CA THR A 56 7.36 -1.76 10.70
C THR A 56 7.43 -2.04 9.21
N VAL A 57 8.31 -2.95 8.75
CA VAL A 57 8.52 -3.20 7.31
C VAL A 57 7.23 -3.70 6.66
N GLY A 58 6.66 -4.79 7.18
CA GLY A 58 5.40 -5.35 6.66
C GLY A 58 4.22 -4.42 6.91
N ALA A 59 4.20 -3.71 8.04
CA ALA A 59 3.13 -2.80 8.41
C ALA A 59 3.02 -1.60 7.44
N THR A 60 4.13 -0.94 7.12
CA THR A 60 4.15 0.21 6.21
C THR A 60 3.86 -0.18 4.76
N ILE A 61 4.45 -1.29 4.26
CA ILE A 61 4.16 -1.79 2.90
C ILE A 61 2.68 -2.14 2.75
N ARG A 62 2.10 -2.82 3.76
CA ARG A 62 0.68 -3.18 3.75
C ARG A 62 -0.22 -1.95 3.86
N LEU A 63 0.14 -0.95 4.67
CA LEU A 63 -0.61 0.32 4.77
C LEU A 63 -0.67 1.03 3.40
N PHE A 64 0.44 1.12 2.66
CA PHE A 64 0.47 1.71 1.32
C PHE A 64 -0.30 0.90 0.27
N PHE A 65 -0.27 -0.44 0.35
CA PHE A 65 -1.12 -1.27 -0.50
C PHE A 65 -2.61 -1.01 -0.22
N HIS A 66 -3.01 -0.97 1.05
CA HIS A 66 -4.39 -0.72 1.46
C HIS A 66 -4.86 0.69 1.02
N ASP A 67 -4.04 1.72 1.26
CA ASP A 67 -4.27 3.10 0.79
C ASP A 67 -4.51 3.13 -0.73
N CYS A 68 -3.50 2.76 -1.50
CA CYS A 68 -3.55 2.84 -2.95
C CYS A 68 -4.68 1.99 -3.59
N PHE A 69 -5.21 0.97 -2.92
CA PHE A 69 -6.35 0.18 -3.42
C PHE A 69 -7.72 0.79 -3.14
N VAL A 70 -7.85 1.70 -2.17
CA VAL A 70 -9.11 2.39 -1.88
C VAL A 70 -9.05 3.81 -2.42
N GLN A 71 -9.76 4.06 -3.54
CA GLN A 71 -9.84 5.35 -4.25
C GLN A 71 -8.55 5.92 -4.87
N GLY A 72 -7.37 5.68 -4.29
CA GLY A 72 -6.06 6.08 -4.81
C GLY A 72 -5.00 6.17 -3.71
N CYS A 73 -3.75 6.46 -4.07
CA CYS A 73 -2.71 6.71 -3.07
C CYS A 73 -2.87 8.16 -2.52
N ASP A 74 -3.73 8.37 -1.53
CA ASP A 74 -4.03 9.69 -0.96
C ASP A 74 -4.05 9.74 0.58
N ALA A 75 -3.51 8.73 1.27
CA ALA A 75 -3.50 8.64 2.75
C ALA A 75 -4.89 8.64 3.43
N SER A 76 -6.00 8.46 2.68
CA SER A 76 -7.35 8.32 3.26
C SER A 76 -7.46 7.19 4.28
N VAL A 77 -6.65 6.13 4.15
CA VAL A 77 -6.60 5.03 5.14
C VAL A 77 -6.07 5.46 6.52
N ILE A 78 -5.34 6.57 6.62
CA ILE A 78 -4.73 7.07 7.87
C ILE A 78 -5.73 7.88 8.70
N ILE A 79 -6.72 8.50 8.04
CA ILE A 79 -7.77 9.30 8.66
C ILE A 79 -8.57 8.47 9.66
N VAL A 80 -8.85 9.04 10.83
CA VAL A 80 -9.62 8.41 11.91
C VAL A 80 -11.10 8.75 11.85
N SER A 81 -11.93 7.87 12.42
CA SER A 81 -13.36 8.09 12.57
C SER A 81 -13.70 9.36 13.37
N THR A 82 -14.78 10.03 12.98
CA THR A 82 -15.42 11.12 13.72
C THR A 82 -16.79 10.67 14.21
N GLY A 83 -17.40 11.41 15.14
CA GLY A 83 -18.70 11.03 15.74
C GLY A 83 -19.88 10.90 14.76
N ASN A 84 -19.70 11.27 13.49
CA ASN A 84 -20.65 11.15 12.40
C ASN A 84 -20.14 10.34 11.19
N ASN A 85 -18.93 9.76 11.25
CA ASN A 85 -18.32 9.03 10.13
C ASN A 85 -17.34 7.96 10.63
N THR A 86 -17.60 6.69 10.30
CA THR A 86 -16.62 5.61 10.45
C THR A 86 -15.64 5.66 9.29
N ALA A 87 -14.35 5.85 9.57
CA ALA A 87 -13.30 5.98 8.57
C ALA A 87 -12.83 4.62 8.00
N GLU A 88 -12.02 4.65 6.94
CA GLU A 88 -11.49 3.44 6.29
C GLU A 88 -10.70 2.56 7.25
N LYS A 89 -9.91 3.18 8.14
CA LYS A 89 -9.12 2.52 9.18
C LYS A 89 -9.92 1.52 10.02
N ASP A 90 -11.19 1.83 10.27
CA ASP A 90 -12.09 1.05 11.14
C ASP A 90 -12.99 0.08 10.33
N ASN A 91 -12.77 -0.09 9.02
CA ASN A 91 -13.37 -1.20 8.27
C ASN A 91 -12.82 -2.56 8.78
N PRO A 92 -13.65 -3.62 8.90
CA PRO A 92 -13.21 -4.93 9.39
C PRO A 92 -11.93 -5.53 8.77
N ILE A 93 -11.63 -5.28 7.49
CA ILE A 93 -10.38 -5.78 6.87
C ILE A 93 -9.14 -4.97 7.30
N ASN A 94 -9.34 -3.69 7.64
CA ASN A 94 -8.31 -2.73 8.04
C ASN A 94 -7.99 -2.79 9.54
N LEU A 95 -8.87 -3.36 10.38
CA LEU A 95 -8.59 -3.63 11.81
C LEU A 95 -7.35 -4.53 12.04
N SER A 96 -6.88 -5.23 11.01
CA SER A 96 -5.65 -6.04 11.02
C SER A 96 -4.40 -5.31 10.54
N LEU A 97 -4.46 -3.98 10.30
CA LEU A 97 -3.29 -3.15 9.99
C LEU A 97 -2.53 -2.81 11.27
N ALA A 98 -1.29 -3.26 11.37
CA ALA A 98 -0.46 -3.04 12.55
C ALA A 98 -0.16 -1.55 12.79
N GLY A 99 -0.24 -1.13 14.06
CA GLY A 99 -0.06 0.27 14.49
C GLY A 99 1.26 0.90 14.02
N ASP A 100 2.34 0.11 13.96
CA ASP A 100 3.67 0.55 13.49
C ASP A 100 3.65 1.15 12.08
N GLY A 101 2.73 0.73 11.20
CA GLY A 101 2.60 1.28 9.86
C GLY A 101 2.13 2.74 9.89
N PHE A 102 1.12 3.04 10.71
CA PHE A 102 0.62 4.39 10.92
C PHE A 102 1.65 5.25 11.66
N ASP A 103 2.24 4.72 12.74
CA ASP A 103 3.26 5.39 13.55
C ASP A 103 4.49 5.79 12.73
N THR A 104 4.90 4.95 11.77
CA THR A 104 5.98 5.28 10.82
C THR A 104 5.67 6.55 10.01
N VAL A 105 4.45 6.70 9.51
CA VAL A 105 4.04 7.92 8.77
C VAL A 105 3.92 9.11 9.71
N ILE A 106 3.35 8.94 10.90
CA ILE A 106 3.16 10.01 11.90
C ILE A 106 4.52 10.57 12.35
N ARG A 107 5.48 9.70 12.70
CA ARG A 107 6.83 10.10 13.12
C ARG A 107 7.63 10.72 11.98
N ALA A 108 7.46 10.23 10.75
CA ALA A 108 8.07 10.85 9.57
C ALA A 108 7.46 12.23 9.26
N LYS A 109 6.14 12.40 9.35
CA LYS A 109 5.44 13.68 9.21
C LYS A 109 5.92 14.70 10.25
N ALA A 110 5.92 14.32 11.53
CA ALA A 110 6.43 15.18 12.60
C ALA A 110 7.90 15.59 12.38
N ALA A 111 8.76 14.68 11.90
CA ALA A 111 10.15 14.99 11.58
C ALA A 111 10.31 15.94 10.36
N VAL A 112 9.40 15.85 9.38
CA VAL A 112 9.37 16.74 8.21
C VAL A 112 8.82 18.12 8.59
N ASP A 113 7.68 18.20 9.29
CA ASP A 113 7.07 19.48 9.66
C ASP A 113 7.84 20.26 10.73
N ALA A 114 8.71 19.59 11.50
CA ALA A 114 9.69 20.24 12.39
C ALA A 114 10.77 21.06 11.65
N VAL A 115 10.86 20.96 10.32
CA VAL A 115 11.77 21.74 9.48
C VAL A 115 11.01 22.91 8.85
N PRO A 116 11.29 24.19 9.18
CA PRO A 116 10.40 25.32 8.87
C PRO A 116 10.03 25.54 7.40
N GLN A 117 10.91 25.22 6.44
CA GLN A 117 10.60 25.31 5.00
C GLN A 117 9.73 24.14 4.49
N CYS A 118 9.61 23.07 5.26
CA CYS A 118 8.87 21.85 4.95
C CYS A 118 7.49 21.81 5.62
N THR A 119 7.29 22.56 6.71
CA THR A 119 6.05 22.61 7.51
C THR A 119 4.82 22.86 6.65
N ASN A 120 3.88 21.90 6.68
CA ASN A 120 2.65 21.92 5.89
C ASN A 120 2.89 22.05 4.37
N LYS A 121 4.02 21.52 3.86
CA LYS A 121 4.32 21.46 2.41
C LYS A 121 4.39 20.05 1.85
N VAL A 122 4.58 19.04 2.70
CA VAL A 122 4.70 17.63 2.29
C VAL A 122 3.46 16.86 2.76
N SER A 123 2.84 16.13 1.83
CA SER A 123 1.62 15.34 2.08
C SER A 123 1.92 14.03 2.81
N CYS A 124 0.94 13.54 3.57
CA CYS A 124 1.02 12.24 4.24
C CYS A 124 1.04 11.09 3.22
N ALA A 125 0.36 11.24 2.08
CA ALA A 125 0.38 10.32 0.95
C ALA A 125 1.79 10.14 0.35
N ASP A 126 2.54 11.23 0.16
CA ASP A 126 3.93 11.14 -0.31
C ASP A 126 4.90 10.65 0.77
N ILE A 127 4.64 10.96 2.05
CA ILE A 127 5.42 10.39 3.16
C ILE A 127 5.22 8.88 3.28
N LEU A 128 4.00 8.38 3.08
CA LEU A 128 3.72 6.94 3.04
C LEU A 128 4.41 6.26 1.84
N ALA A 129 4.44 6.91 0.67
CA ALA A 129 5.18 6.41 -0.51
C ALA A 129 6.70 6.38 -0.27
N MET A 130 7.30 7.48 0.22
CA MET A 130 8.71 7.55 0.58
C MET A 130 9.07 6.50 1.65
N ALA A 131 8.27 6.40 2.71
CA ALA A 131 8.48 5.42 3.78
C ALA A 131 8.39 3.98 3.26
N THR A 132 7.49 3.68 2.32
CA THR A 132 7.37 2.35 1.71
C THR A 132 8.63 1.98 0.92
N ARG A 133 9.18 2.90 0.12
CA ARG A 133 10.48 2.70 -0.57
C ARG A 133 11.61 2.50 0.45
N ASP A 134 11.59 3.25 1.54
CA ASP A 134 12.62 3.22 2.57
C ASP A 134 12.63 1.93 3.41
N VAL A 135 11.46 1.39 3.80
CA VAL A 135 11.38 0.10 4.52
C VAL A 135 11.78 -1.08 3.61
N ILE A 136 11.41 -1.05 2.32
CA ILE A 136 11.80 -2.08 1.35
C ILE A 136 13.32 -2.11 1.21
N ALA A 137 13.96 -0.95 1.05
CA ALA A 137 15.42 -0.84 0.97
C ALA A 137 16.13 -1.25 2.27
N LEU A 138 15.58 -0.93 3.44
CA LEU A 138 16.14 -1.32 4.74
C LEU A 138 16.10 -2.83 4.99
N ALA A 139 15.06 -3.53 4.52
CA ALA A 139 14.94 -4.99 4.67
C ALA A 139 15.90 -5.79 3.76
N GLY A 140 16.63 -5.12 2.85
CA GLY A 140 17.52 -5.73 1.86
C GLY A 140 16.93 -5.80 0.45
N GLY A 141 15.80 -5.14 0.20
CA GLY A 141 15.14 -5.06 -1.10
C GLY A 141 15.69 -3.95 -2.00
N PRO A 142 15.12 -3.79 -3.22
CA PRO A 142 15.59 -2.80 -4.17
C PRO A 142 15.19 -1.38 -3.75
N SER A 143 16.16 -0.46 -3.72
CA SER A 143 15.89 0.99 -3.65
C SER A 143 15.55 1.55 -5.03
N TYR A 144 14.71 2.57 -5.08
CA TYR A 144 14.30 3.26 -6.30
C TYR A 144 13.94 4.73 -6.03
N ALA A 145 13.89 5.51 -7.11
CA ALA A 145 13.43 6.90 -7.06
C ALA A 145 11.90 6.93 -7.20
N VAL A 146 11.24 7.35 -6.11
CA VAL A 146 9.79 7.49 -5.96
C VAL A 146 9.27 8.64 -6.83
N GLU A 147 8.10 8.50 -7.44
CA GLU A 147 7.41 9.64 -8.04
C GLU A 147 6.50 10.31 -7.00
N LEU A 148 6.70 11.61 -6.78
CA LEU A 148 6.07 12.42 -5.74
C LEU A 148 5.19 13.53 -6.37
N GLY A 149 4.37 14.18 -5.54
CA GLY A 149 3.33 15.14 -5.92
C GLY A 149 1.92 14.67 -5.58
N ARG A 150 1.74 13.77 -4.61
CA ARG A 150 0.42 13.36 -4.12
C ARG A 150 -0.17 14.43 -3.20
N LEU A 151 -1.49 14.47 -3.15
CA LEU A 151 -2.26 15.29 -2.21
C LEU A 151 -3.03 14.37 -1.29
N ASP A 152 -3.28 14.82 -0.06
CA ASP A 152 -4.00 14.03 0.93
C ASP A 152 -5.52 14.03 0.67
N GLY A 153 -6.15 12.89 0.92
CA GLY A 153 -7.57 12.65 0.69
C GLY A 153 -8.45 13.43 1.67
N LEU A 154 -9.54 14.03 1.17
CA LEU A 154 -10.47 14.81 1.98
C LEU A 154 -11.66 13.99 2.51
N SER A 155 -11.66 12.67 2.28
CA SER A 155 -12.72 11.75 2.69
C SER A 155 -12.15 10.36 2.93
N SER A 156 -12.69 9.67 3.93
CA SER A 156 -12.33 8.31 4.32
C SER A 156 -13.56 7.71 4.98
N THR A 157 -14.11 6.63 4.43
CA THR A 157 -15.32 5.98 4.95
C THR A 157 -15.15 4.47 4.97
N ALA A 158 -15.60 3.77 6.01
CA ALA A 158 -15.54 2.31 6.04
C ALA A 158 -16.28 1.64 4.86
N SER A 159 -17.18 2.37 4.19
CA SER A 159 -17.89 1.95 2.98
C SER A 159 -17.07 2.00 1.69
N SER A 160 -16.05 2.86 1.56
CA SER A 160 -15.23 2.96 0.34
C SER A 160 -14.36 1.71 0.13
N VAL A 161 -13.94 1.07 1.22
CA VAL A 161 -13.11 -0.14 1.27
C VAL A 161 -13.83 -1.37 0.70
N ASN A 162 -15.17 -1.39 0.71
CA ASN A 162 -15.96 -2.57 0.40
C ASN A 162 -15.80 -3.03 -1.05
N GLY A 163 -15.21 -4.21 -1.23
CA GLY A 163 -14.91 -4.79 -2.55
C GLY A 163 -13.65 -4.26 -3.22
N MET A 164 -12.93 -3.31 -2.61
CA MET A 164 -11.70 -2.73 -3.17
C MET A 164 -10.43 -3.52 -2.80
N LEU A 165 -10.46 -4.27 -1.69
CA LEU A 165 -9.32 -5.04 -1.18
C LEU A 165 -9.54 -6.56 -1.31
N PRO A 166 -8.51 -7.33 -1.71
CA PRO A 166 -8.59 -8.79 -1.77
C PRO A 166 -8.52 -9.44 -0.37
N PRO A 167 -9.49 -10.27 0.03
CA PRO A 167 -9.34 -11.15 1.20
C PRO A 167 -8.42 -12.35 0.86
N PRO A 168 -7.80 -12.99 1.87
CA PRO A 168 -6.88 -14.13 1.68
C PRO A 168 -7.55 -15.40 1.13
N SER A 169 -8.89 -15.41 1.01
CA SER A 169 -9.69 -16.50 0.43
C SER A 169 -9.92 -16.39 -1.08
N PHE A 170 -9.45 -15.32 -1.74
CA PHE A 170 -9.59 -15.17 -3.19
C PHE A 170 -8.72 -16.18 -3.97
N ASN A 171 -9.31 -16.73 -5.04
CA ASN A 171 -8.59 -17.54 -6.02
C ASN A 171 -7.82 -16.68 -7.04
N LEU A 172 -7.04 -17.32 -7.91
CA LEU A 172 -6.18 -16.64 -8.89
C LEU A 172 -6.95 -15.71 -9.84
N ASP A 173 -8.16 -16.08 -10.25
CA ASP A 173 -8.98 -15.28 -11.17
C ASP A 173 -9.59 -14.06 -10.47
N GLN A 174 -10.02 -14.22 -9.22
CA GLN A 174 -10.49 -13.12 -8.37
C GLN A 174 -9.37 -12.13 -8.06
N LEU A 175 -8.17 -12.62 -7.74
CA LEU A 175 -6.97 -11.79 -7.58
C LEU A 175 -6.59 -11.08 -8.88
N THR A 176 -6.62 -11.76 -10.02
CA THR A 176 -6.34 -11.16 -11.32
C THR A 176 -7.36 -10.07 -11.66
N SER A 177 -8.64 -10.31 -11.40
CA SER A 177 -9.73 -9.36 -11.66
C SER A 177 -9.63 -8.09 -10.81
N ILE A 178 -9.40 -8.21 -9.49
CA ILE A 178 -9.34 -7.04 -8.60
C ILE A 178 -8.06 -6.20 -8.81
N PHE A 179 -6.95 -6.81 -9.23
CA PHE A 179 -5.76 -6.06 -9.67
C PHE A 179 -5.99 -5.38 -11.04
N ALA A 180 -6.66 -6.06 -11.99
CA ALA A 180 -6.99 -5.48 -13.30
C ALA A 180 -7.96 -4.29 -13.21
N ALA A 181 -8.98 -4.37 -12.35
CA ALA A 181 -9.86 -3.24 -12.02
C ALA A 181 -9.08 -2.03 -11.47
N ASN A 182 -7.98 -2.30 -10.78
CA ASN A 182 -7.04 -1.34 -10.23
C ASN A 182 -5.91 -0.92 -11.21
N GLY A 183 -5.98 -1.34 -12.47
CA GLY A 183 -5.04 -0.96 -13.53
C GLY A 183 -3.70 -1.74 -13.52
N LEU A 184 -3.61 -2.82 -12.76
CA LEU A 184 -2.42 -3.67 -12.62
C LEU A 184 -2.61 -5.00 -13.36
N SER A 185 -1.58 -5.48 -14.04
CA SER A 185 -1.59 -6.75 -14.76
C SER A 185 -1.46 -7.97 -13.83
N GLN A 186 -1.68 -9.18 -14.35
CA GLN A 186 -1.42 -10.41 -13.59
C GLN A 186 0.06 -10.54 -13.19
N SER A 187 0.99 -10.11 -14.04
CA SER A 187 2.42 -10.02 -13.69
C SER A 187 2.71 -9.03 -12.57
N ASP A 188 1.96 -7.92 -12.51
CA ASP A 188 2.06 -6.95 -11.42
C ASP A 188 1.51 -7.54 -10.12
N MET A 189 0.38 -8.27 -10.16
CA MET A 189 -0.18 -8.98 -9.01
C MET A 189 0.76 -10.05 -8.43
N ILE A 190 1.37 -10.87 -9.29
CA ILE A 190 2.32 -11.91 -8.89
C ILE A 190 3.54 -11.28 -8.21
N ALA A 191 4.13 -10.24 -8.81
CA ALA A 191 5.32 -9.62 -8.26
C ALA A 191 5.04 -8.67 -7.06
N LEU A 192 3.78 -8.27 -6.82
CA LEU A 192 3.36 -7.61 -5.57
C LEU A 192 3.08 -8.59 -4.44
N SER A 193 2.68 -9.83 -4.74
CA SER A 193 2.58 -10.89 -3.74
C SER A 193 3.94 -11.21 -3.10
N ALA A 194 5.06 -10.86 -3.75
CA ALA A 194 6.39 -10.90 -3.15
C ALA A 194 6.59 -9.92 -1.96
N ALA A 195 5.66 -9.00 -1.71
CA ALA A 195 5.61 -8.24 -0.45
C ALA A 195 5.44 -9.16 0.77
N HIS A 196 4.86 -10.36 0.60
CA HIS A 196 4.74 -11.37 1.66
C HIS A 196 6.06 -12.07 2.03
N THR A 197 7.22 -11.65 1.50
CA THR A 197 8.53 -12.07 2.07
C THR A 197 8.79 -11.46 3.46
N VAL A 198 8.02 -10.44 3.85
CA VAL A 198 8.17 -9.72 5.12
C VAL A 198 6.83 -9.55 5.82
N GLY A 199 6.88 -9.24 7.11
CA GLY A 199 5.69 -9.06 7.95
C GLY A 199 5.06 -10.38 8.41
N PHE A 200 3.82 -10.27 8.89
CA PHE A 200 3.13 -11.31 9.64
C PHE A 200 1.67 -11.44 9.21
N ALA A 201 1.11 -12.64 9.35
CA ALA A 201 -0.29 -12.95 9.14
C ALA A 201 -0.91 -13.51 10.42
N HIS A 202 -2.08 -12.99 10.81
CA HIS A 202 -2.84 -13.52 11.95
C HIS A 202 -3.36 -14.92 11.64
N CYS A 203 -3.30 -15.83 12.62
CA CYS A 203 -3.72 -17.23 12.48
C CYS A 203 -5.12 -17.37 11.87
N SER A 204 -6.05 -16.49 12.27
CA SER A 204 -7.42 -16.40 11.77
C SER A 204 -7.55 -16.26 10.24
N THR A 205 -6.56 -15.67 9.56
CA THR A 205 -6.58 -15.44 8.10
C THR A 205 -6.41 -16.71 7.28
N PHE A 206 -5.81 -17.77 7.84
CA PHE A 206 -5.56 -19.04 7.17
C PHE A 206 -6.01 -20.28 7.96
N ALA A 207 -6.51 -20.14 9.19
CA ALA A 207 -6.94 -21.26 10.05
C ALA A 207 -7.93 -22.22 9.39
N ASN A 208 -8.81 -21.74 8.50
CA ASN A 208 -9.69 -22.61 7.73
C ASN A 208 -8.91 -23.65 6.91
N ARG A 209 -7.80 -23.25 6.26
CA ARG A 209 -6.91 -24.15 5.49
C ARG A 209 -6.12 -25.14 6.36
N LEU A 210 -6.12 -24.99 7.69
CA LEU A 210 -5.43 -25.87 8.63
C LEU A 210 -6.36 -26.84 9.36
N TYR A 211 -7.67 -26.55 9.42
CA TYR A 211 -8.61 -27.28 10.29
C TYR A 211 -9.98 -27.58 9.68
N ASN A 212 -10.40 -26.87 8.62
CA ASN A 212 -11.77 -26.95 8.11
C ASN A 212 -11.86 -26.67 6.59
N PHE A 213 -10.86 -27.12 5.83
CA PHE A 213 -10.69 -26.79 4.41
C PHE A 213 -11.80 -27.37 3.52
N SER A 214 -12.08 -28.66 3.61
CA SER A 214 -13.17 -29.31 2.86
C SER A 214 -13.78 -30.51 3.60
N PRO A 215 -15.02 -30.91 3.26
CA PRO A 215 -15.53 -32.22 3.66
C PRO A 215 -14.55 -33.33 3.20
N GLY A 216 -14.08 -34.15 4.14
CA GLY A 216 -13.07 -35.20 3.89
C GLY A 216 -11.60 -34.74 3.87
N SER A 217 -11.30 -33.45 3.94
CA SER A 217 -9.93 -32.94 4.06
C SER A 217 -9.87 -31.73 5.01
N PRO A 218 -9.58 -31.93 6.31
CA PRO A 218 -9.53 -30.84 7.28
C PRO A 218 -8.39 -29.85 7.00
N VAL A 219 -7.24 -30.36 6.56
CA VAL A 219 -6.08 -29.58 6.12
C VAL A 219 -6.13 -29.46 4.60
N ASP A 220 -5.79 -28.28 4.07
CA ASP A 220 -5.64 -28.06 2.64
C ASP A 220 -4.52 -28.96 2.06
N PRO A 221 -4.82 -29.84 1.08
CA PRO A 221 -3.85 -30.78 0.52
C PRO A 221 -2.77 -30.12 -0.34
N SER A 222 -2.87 -28.81 -0.63
CA SER A 222 -1.79 -28.04 -1.26
C SER A 222 -0.69 -27.59 -0.29
N PHE A 223 -0.90 -27.68 1.03
CA PHE A 223 0.17 -27.43 1.99
C PHE A 223 1.18 -28.57 2.04
N ASN A 224 2.46 -28.22 2.18
CA ASN A 224 3.47 -29.15 2.67
C ASN A 224 3.08 -29.62 4.08
N GLN A 225 3.01 -30.94 4.31
CA GLN A 225 2.50 -31.52 5.55
C GLN A 225 3.34 -31.19 6.79
N ASP A 226 4.67 -31.15 6.67
CA ASP A 226 5.56 -30.75 7.77
C ASP A 226 5.35 -29.26 8.13
N TYR A 227 5.08 -28.41 7.14
CA TYR A 227 4.79 -27.00 7.36
C TYR A 227 3.39 -26.77 7.93
N ALA A 228 2.38 -27.50 7.46
CA ALA A 228 1.04 -27.49 8.06
C ALA A 228 1.07 -27.89 9.54
N ALA A 229 1.84 -28.93 9.90
CA ALA A 229 2.03 -29.33 11.30
C ALA A 229 2.73 -28.25 12.14
N GLN A 230 3.72 -27.54 11.59
CA GLN A 230 4.37 -26.40 12.25
C GLN A 230 3.39 -25.23 12.45
N LEU A 231 2.59 -24.90 11.43
CA LEU A 231 1.56 -23.87 11.53
C LEU A 231 0.47 -24.27 12.54
N GLN A 232 0.02 -25.52 12.58
CA GLN A 232 -0.95 -26.00 13.57
C GLN A 232 -0.41 -25.96 15.02
N ALA A 233 0.90 -26.11 15.21
CA ALA A 233 1.54 -25.95 16.51
C ALA A 233 1.71 -24.47 16.92
N ALA A 234 1.88 -23.56 15.95
CA ALA A 234 1.98 -22.12 16.18
C ALA A 234 0.61 -21.41 16.27
N CYS A 235 -0.41 -21.96 15.61
CA CYS A 235 -1.77 -21.41 15.46
C CYS A 235 -2.81 -22.48 15.81
N PRO A 236 -2.98 -22.86 17.09
CA PRO A 236 -3.97 -23.87 17.51
C PRO A 236 -5.42 -23.46 17.14
N PRO A 237 -6.40 -24.40 17.13
CA PRO A 237 -7.77 -24.12 16.66
C PRO A 237 -8.49 -22.98 17.37
N ASN A 238 -8.14 -22.72 18.64
CA ASN A 238 -8.67 -21.64 19.48
C ASN A 238 -7.55 -20.65 19.85
N ALA A 239 -6.67 -20.31 18.89
CA ALA A 239 -5.65 -19.27 19.06
C ALA A 239 -6.26 -17.91 19.40
N ASP A 240 -5.50 -17.08 20.12
CA ASP A 240 -5.79 -15.65 20.28
C ASP A 240 -5.95 -15.01 18.88
N PRO A 241 -7.03 -14.24 18.59
CA PRO A 241 -7.20 -13.57 17.31
C PRO A 241 -6.02 -12.67 16.89
N ASN A 242 -5.27 -12.15 17.86
CA ASN A 242 -4.09 -11.31 17.65
C ASN A 242 -2.83 -12.13 17.36
N LEU A 243 -2.83 -13.45 17.59
CA LEU A 243 -1.67 -14.31 17.34
C LEU A 243 -1.34 -14.34 15.85
N ALA A 244 -0.10 -14.03 15.52
CA ALA A 244 0.39 -13.94 14.16
C ALA A 244 1.73 -14.67 13.99
N VAL A 245 1.93 -15.23 12.81
CA VAL A 245 3.17 -15.89 12.38
C VAL A 245 3.81 -15.10 11.24
N ALA A 246 5.12 -15.27 11.03
CA ALA A 246 5.82 -14.62 9.92
C ALA A 246 5.29 -15.14 8.57
N ASN A 247 5.18 -14.26 7.58
CA ASN A 247 4.73 -14.62 6.23
C ASN A 247 5.76 -15.52 5.52
N ASP A 248 7.05 -15.21 5.67
CA ASP A 248 8.17 -16.06 5.27
C ASP A 248 8.74 -16.78 6.51
N PRO A 249 8.65 -18.11 6.62
CA PRO A 249 9.21 -18.88 7.74
C PRO A 249 10.74 -19.09 7.64
N VAL A 250 11.35 -18.81 6.48
CA VAL A 250 12.79 -18.96 6.21
C VAL A 250 13.54 -17.67 6.52
N THR A 251 12.99 -16.52 6.11
CA THR A 251 13.60 -15.19 6.27
C THR A 251 12.67 -14.12 6.91
N PRO A 252 12.09 -14.34 8.11
CA PRO A 252 11.17 -13.38 8.78
C PRO A 252 11.67 -11.94 8.95
N GLY A 253 12.98 -11.73 8.86
CA GLY A 253 13.67 -10.45 9.09
C GLY A 253 14.38 -9.87 7.86
N SER A 254 14.12 -10.34 6.63
CA SER A 254 14.79 -9.80 5.44
C SER A 254 14.08 -10.09 4.12
N SER A 255 14.06 -9.11 3.22
CA SER A 255 13.63 -9.25 1.82
C SER A 255 14.78 -9.59 0.86
N THR A 256 15.91 -10.09 1.37
CA THR A 256 17.08 -10.46 0.55
C THR A 256 16.79 -11.62 -0.42
N THR A 257 17.58 -11.65 -1.50
CA THR A 257 17.39 -12.50 -2.69
C THR A 257 17.64 -14.01 -2.50
N SER A 258 17.34 -14.56 -1.31
CA SER A 258 17.05 -16.00 -1.17
C SER A 258 15.82 -16.35 -2.03
N THR A 259 14.85 -15.44 -2.11
CA THR A 259 13.48 -15.74 -2.56
C THR A 259 13.30 -15.95 -4.05
N THR A 260 14.21 -15.55 -4.94
CA THR A 260 14.19 -16.06 -6.33
C THR A 260 14.51 -17.56 -6.39
N ARG A 261 15.08 -18.13 -5.32
CA ARG A 261 15.30 -19.57 -5.12
C ARG A 261 14.26 -20.22 -4.18
N THR A 262 13.37 -19.43 -3.55
CA THR A 262 12.32 -19.91 -2.61
C THR A 262 10.92 -19.82 -3.23
N TYR A 263 10.57 -18.75 -3.96
CA TYR A 263 9.40 -18.74 -4.85
C TYR A 263 9.49 -19.87 -5.89
N ASN A 264 10.70 -20.10 -6.45
CA ASN A 264 11.00 -21.26 -7.30
C ASN A 264 11.09 -22.60 -6.53
N LYS A 265 10.65 -22.66 -5.28
CA LYS A 265 10.45 -23.90 -4.49
C LYS A 265 9.01 -24.03 -3.99
N GLU A 266 8.36 -22.95 -3.56
CA GLU A 266 6.96 -23.00 -3.15
C GLU A 266 6.02 -23.03 -4.36
N TRP A 267 6.23 -22.20 -5.39
CA TRP A 267 5.50 -22.35 -6.65
C TRP A 267 5.84 -23.67 -7.37
N ALA A 268 7.07 -24.15 -7.22
CA ALA A 268 7.51 -25.47 -7.67
C ALA A 268 7.17 -26.61 -6.68
N SER A 269 6.36 -26.35 -5.63
CA SER A 269 5.79 -27.40 -4.76
C SER A 269 4.40 -27.85 -5.23
N SER A 270 3.85 -27.18 -6.25
CA SER A 270 3.02 -27.87 -7.26
C SER A 270 3.84 -29.04 -7.84
N PRO A 271 3.27 -30.25 -7.98
CA PRO A 271 3.94 -31.45 -7.46
C PRO A 271 5.14 -31.95 -8.29
N GLN A 272 6.36 -31.49 -7.95
CA GLN A 272 7.59 -32.18 -8.37
C GLN A 272 8.86 -31.88 -7.54
N THR A 273 9.59 -32.96 -7.23
CA THR A 273 10.96 -33.03 -6.65
C THR A 273 11.14 -32.77 -5.14
N LYS A 274 12.18 -33.38 -4.56
CA LYS A 274 12.48 -33.48 -3.12
C LYS A 274 13.90 -32.98 -2.83
N SER A 275 14.15 -32.41 -1.64
CA SER A 275 15.17 -32.91 -0.68
C SER A 275 15.29 -31.99 0.55
N SER A 276 15.86 -32.50 1.64
CA SER A 276 15.84 -31.88 2.97
C SER A 276 17.22 -31.44 3.49
N SER A 277 17.22 -30.48 4.43
CA SER A 277 18.24 -30.36 5.49
C SER A 277 17.70 -29.53 6.66
N ARG A 278 18.15 -29.83 7.89
CA ARG A 278 17.73 -29.15 9.13
C ARG A 278 18.86 -28.29 9.69
N THR A 279 18.51 -27.18 10.33
CA THR A 279 19.18 -26.66 11.54
C THR A 279 18.15 -25.94 12.43
N ARG A 280 18.42 -25.84 13.73
CA ARG A 280 17.64 -25.08 14.72
C ARG A 280 18.52 -23.96 15.26
N ASP A 281 17.95 -22.83 15.70
CA ASP A 281 18.37 -22.25 16.98
C ASP A 281 17.31 -21.34 17.65
N ARG A 282 17.64 -20.78 18.82
CA ARG A 282 16.69 -20.26 19.83
C ARG A 282 16.48 -18.75 19.84
N ARG A 283 15.29 -18.34 20.32
CA ARG A 283 14.91 -16.97 20.74
C ARG A 283 15.38 -16.64 22.17
N PRO A 284 15.59 -15.35 22.49
CA PRO A 284 15.19 -14.73 23.74
C PRO A 284 13.87 -13.92 23.58
N SER A 285 13.36 -13.36 24.68
CA SER A 285 12.14 -12.54 24.74
C SER A 285 12.43 -11.20 25.44
N SER A 286 11.69 -10.14 25.11
CA SER A 286 11.78 -8.82 25.75
C SER A 286 10.40 -8.17 25.88
N THR A 287 10.05 -7.73 27.09
CA THR A 287 8.80 -7.04 27.41
C THR A 287 8.87 -5.54 27.08
N HIS A 288 7.76 -4.96 26.61
CA HIS A 288 7.63 -3.50 26.45
C HIS A 288 7.24 -2.80 27.76
N GLY A 289 7.72 -1.56 27.92
CA GLY A 289 7.21 -0.57 28.87
C GLY A 289 6.39 0.52 28.14
N PRO A 290 5.71 1.42 28.87
CA PRO A 290 4.79 2.40 28.29
C PRO A 290 5.50 3.57 27.59
N GLU A 291 4.86 4.10 26.54
CA GLU A 291 5.32 5.21 25.71
C GLU A 291 4.95 6.59 26.33
N PRO A 292 5.84 7.60 26.30
CA PRO A 292 5.54 8.95 26.78
C PRO A 292 4.82 9.79 25.71
N ALA A 293 3.77 10.51 26.10
CA ALA A 293 3.01 11.36 25.21
C ALA A 293 3.65 12.75 24.98
N GLY A 294 3.59 13.25 23.74
CA GLY A 294 3.67 14.68 23.46
C GLY A 294 4.51 15.11 22.25
N ILE A 295 3.91 15.96 21.42
CA ILE A 295 4.44 16.83 20.33
C ILE A 295 4.05 16.41 18.89
N SER A 296 3.29 17.29 18.24
CA SER A 296 3.08 17.42 16.78
C SER A 296 2.45 16.27 15.96
N ALA A 297 1.82 15.26 16.58
CA ALA A 297 1.20 14.14 15.85
C ALA A 297 -0.04 14.47 15.00
N GLY A 298 -0.60 15.69 15.08
CA GLY A 298 -1.91 16.04 14.50
C GLY A 298 -1.98 16.19 12.98
N LEU A 299 -0.86 16.39 12.28
CA LEU A 299 -0.88 16.89 10.90
C LEU A 299 -1.23 15.84 9.82
N CYS A 300 -1.22 14.54 10.13
CA CYS A 300 -1.88 13.51 9.31
C CYS A 300 -3.27 13.11 9.84
N TYR A 301 -3.75 13.76 10.90
CA TYR A 301 -5.06 13.49 11.52
C TYR A 301 -6.10 14.55 11.16
N ARG A 302 -5.67 15.80 10.89
CA ARG A 302 -6.22 16.80 9.94
C ARG A 302 -5.63 18.19 10.22
N ASP A 303 -5.35 18.96 9.17
CA ASP A 303 -5.86 20.34 9.01
C ASP A 303 -5.58 20.91 7.59
N HIS A 304 -6.27 22.00 7.22
CA HIS A 304 -6.34 22.57 5.86
C HIS A 304 -5.20 23.55 5.51
N GLU A 305 -4.86 23.64 4.21
CA GLU A 305 -5.09 24.84 3.35
C GLU A 305 -4.57 24.61 1.91
N ASP A 306 -5.09 25.35 0.93
CA ASP A 306 -4.88 25.10 -0.52
C ASP A 306 -3.52 25.59 -1.08
N GLY A 307 -3.03 24.93 -2.15
CA GLY A 307 -1.86 25.39 -2.91
C GLY A 307 -1.58 24.64 -4.22
N ALA A 308 -1.52 25.35 -5.35
CA ALA A 308 -1.34 24.76 -6.69
C ALA A 308 -0.21 25.42 -7.50
N GLY A 309 0.59 24.66 -8.28
CA GLY A 309 1.55 25.29 -9.22
C GLY A 309 2.65 24.48 -9.93
N ARG A 310 2.29 23.72 -10.98
CA ARG A 310 2.95 23.67 -12.32
C ARG A 310 4.38 23.09 -12.57
N SER A 311 4.47 22.33 -13.68
CA SER A 311 5.60 22.22 -14.65
C SER A 311 6.77 21.21 -14.47
N GLN A 312 6.45 19.93 -14.72
CA GLN A 312 7.18 18.94 -15.56
C GLN A 312 8.66 19.12 -15.93
N ASN A 313 9.40 18.00 -15.87
CA ASN A 313 10.23 17.54 -17.00
C ASN A 313 10.30 15.99 -17.06
N ARG A 314 10.58 15.37 -18.22
CA ARG A 314 10.46 13.91 -18.43
C ARG A 314 11.79 13.22 -18.78
N VAL A 315 12.12 12.15 -18.06
CA VAL A 315 13.15 11.15 -18.44
C VAL A 315 12.53 9.74 -18.40
N SER A 316 13.00 8.81 -19.25
CA SER A 316 12.50 7.43 -19.29
C SER A 316 13.66 6.43 -19.24
N GLY A 317 13.74 5.66 -18.15
CA GLY A 317 14.68 4.55 -17.97
C GLY A 317 13.99 3.18 -18.10
N LYS A 318 14.68 2.19 -18.68
CA LYS A 318 14.28 0.78 -18.60
C LYS A 318 14.75 0.21 -17.26
N HIS A 319 13.84 -0.33 -16.45
CA HIS A 319 14.14 -0.86 -15.12
C HIS A 319 13.52 -2.26 -14.92
N SER A 320 14.03 -2.99 -13.92
CA SER A 320 13.58 -4.34 -13.54
C SER A 320 12.06 -4.39 -13.30
N PRO A 321 11.35 -5.51 -13.58
CA PRO A 321 9.91 -5.63 -13.36
C PRO A 321 9.45 -5.20 -11.96
N GLN A 322 10.15 -5.63 -10.89
CA GLN A 322 9.83 -5.24 -9.51
C GLN A 322 9.98 -3.72 -9.26
N LEU A 323 10.93 -3.07 -9.93
CA LEU A 323 11.12 -1.61 -9.80
C LEU A 323 10.02 -0.84 -10.54
N ARG A 324 9.69 -1.31 -11.75
CA ARG A 324 8.61 -0.76 -12.58
C ARG A 324 7.24 -0.92 -11.90
N LEU A 325 7.09 -1.96 -11.08
CA LEU A 325 5.87 -2.35 -10.39
C LEU A 325 5.52 -1.47 -9.18
N LEU A 326 6.48 -1.17 -8.32
CA LEU A 326 6.26 -0.22 -7.22
C LEU A 326 5.93 1.17 -7.80
N GLN A 327 6.64 1.56 -8.85
CA GLN A 327 6.31 2.71 -9.70
C GLN A 327 4.98 2.60 -10.48
N LEU A 328 4.29 1.45 -10.49
CA LEU A 328 2.96 1.28 -11.11
C LEU A 328 1.83 1.39 -10.08
N ILE A 329 2.00 0.90 -8.84
CA ILE A 329 1.12 1.29 -7.71
C ILE A 329 1.16 2.81 -7.57
N GLU A 330 2.36 3.38 -7.47
CA GLU A 330 2.58 4.82 -7.31
C GLU A 330 1.91 5.66 -8.41
N ARG A 331 1.75 5.11 -9.61
CA ARG A 331 1.14 5.73 -10.79
C ARG A 331 -0.34 5.41 -10.98
N LYS A 332 -1.06 4.95 -9.95
CA LYS A 332 -2.54 4.93 -9.97
C LYS A 332 -3.09 6.34 -10.18
N LYS A 333 -3.33 6.69 -11.46
CA LYS A 333 -4.10 7.87 -11.83
C LYS A 333 -5.50 7.73 -11.22
N ASN A 334 -5.95 8.78 -10.53
CA ASN A 334 -7.30 8.89 -9.99
C ASN A 334 -8.34 8.89 -11.14
N LYS A 335 -8.71 7.68 -11.59
CA LYS A 335 -9.67 7.43 -12.68
C LYS A 335 -11.13 7.58 -12.23
N THR A 336 -11.36 7.63 -10.92
CA THR A 336 -12.67 7.77 -10.26
C THR A 336 -13.30 9.17 -10.41
N LYS A 337 -12.59 10.15 -11.00
CA LYS A 337 -13.13 11.48 -11.37
C LYS A 337 -13.12 11.76 -12.88
N GLN A 338 -13.36 10.76 -13.72
CA GLN A 338 -13.66 10.96 -15.15
C GLN A 338 -14.98 10.31 -15.60
N GLY A 339 -16.06 11.09 -15.58
CA GLY A 339 -17.21 10.92 -16.47
C GLY A 339 -18.30 9.93 -16.06
N CYS A 340 -19.21 10.38 -15.20
CA CYS A 340 -20.63 10.00 -15.32
C CYS A 340 -21.41 11.26 -15.71
N PHE A 341 -22.42 11.13 -16.59
CA PHE A 341 -22.99 12.19 -17.46
C PHE A 341 -21.95 12.75 -18.47
N THR A 342 -22.15 12.81 -19.80
CA THR A 342 -23.22 12.38 -20.73
C THR A 342 -22.59 12.34 -22.17
N LEU A 343 -23.21 12.03 -23.32
CA LEU A 343 -24.61 11.90 -23.77
C LEU A 343 -24.70 11.01 -25.05
N PHE A 344 -25.61 10.02 -25.07
CA PHE A 344 -26.21 9.31 -26.24
C PHE A 344 -25.38 8.72 -27.43
N LYS A 345 -25.66 7.42 -27.66
CA LYS A 345 -25.91 6.70 -28.96
C LYS A 345 -24.77 6.27 -29.91
N LEU A 346 -24.89 4.98 -30.32
CA LEU A 346 -24.38 4.31 -31.54
C LEU A 346 -22.85 4.05 -31.58
N GLN A 347 -22.31 2.96 -32.16
CA GLN A 347 -22.91 1.82 -32.88
C GLN A 347 -22.14 0.49 -32.66
N ASN A 348 -22.77 -0.63 -33.04
CA ASN A 348 -22.35 -2.03 -32.94
C ASN A 348 -20.90 -2.39 -33.39
N CYS A 349 -20.27 -3.29 -32.65
CA CYS A 349 -19.45 -4.44 -33.11
C CYS A 349 -19.63 -5.54 -32.03
N ILE A 350 -20.18 -6.75 -32.21
CA ILE A 350 -20.28 -7.74 -33.29
C ILE A 350 -19.04 -8.65 -33.44
N HIS A 351 -19.26 -9.92 -33.04
CA HIS A 351 -18.44 -11.13 -33.20
C HIS A 351 -17.11 -11.18 -32.39
N SER A 352 -16.79 -12.27 -31.70
CA SER A 352 -17.48 -13.58 -31.55
C SER A 352 -17.45 -14.07 -30.10
#